data_AF-A0A3S2VGK7-F1
#
_entry.id   AF-A0A3S2VGK7-F1
#
_cell.length_a   1.000
_cell.length_b   1.000
_cell.length_c   1.000
_cell.angle_alpha   90.00
_cell.angle_beta   90.00
_cell.angle_gamma   90.00
#
_symmetry.space_group_name_H-M   'P 1'
#
loop_
_entity.id
_entity.type
_entity.pdbx_description
1 polymer ?
#
loop_
_entity_poly.entity_id
_entity_poly.type
_entity_poly.pdbx_seq_one_letter_code
_entity_poly.pdbx_strand_id
1 'polypeptide(L)'
;MVGIVRPWITRGSLHHVLVLSLLILAGCGVGFWLLEPRAVTLADGLWLAFTTAATVGYGDIVPTTPAAKIFAVFVVLLGYAALSLVTAAIAAVWVESAEREVEREILHELHAEVKRLRADLQTLRDERRD
;
A
#
# COMPACT_ATOMS: atom_id res chain seq x y z
N MET A 1 -8.98 -13.66 -8.18
CA MET A 1 -7.66 -13.78 -7.54
C MET A 1 -7.34 -12.67 -6.52
N VAL A 2 -8.16 -11.61 -6.39
CA VAL A 2 -7.94 -10.48 -5.44
C VAL A 2 -8.57 -10.72 -4.05
N GLY A 3 -9.40 -11.75 -3.88
CA GLY A 3 -10.17 -11.99 -2.64
C GLY A 3 -9.36 -12.45 -1.42
N ILE A 4 -8.13 -12.94 -1.59
CA ILE A 4 -7.32 -13.50 -0.50
C ILE A 4 -6.57 -12.42 0.29
N VAL A 5 -6.31 -11.26 -0.33
CA VAL A 5 -5.51 -10.16 0.29
C VAL A 5 -6.40 -9.20 1.09
N ARG A 6 -7.73 -9.31 0.93
CA ARG A 6 -8.73 -8.37 1.43
C ARG A 6 -8.81 -8.21 2.96
N PRO A 7 -8.56 -9.22 3.81
CA PRO A 7 -8.62 -9.02 5.26
C PRO A 7 -7.35 -8.35 5.84
N TRP A 8 -6.24 -8.34 5.10
CA TRP A 8 -4.95 -7.85 5.59
C TRP A 8 -4.72 -6.36 5.33
N ILE A 9 -5.54 -5.68 4.53
CA ILE A 9 -5.30 -4.31 4.07
C ILE A 9 -6.14 -3.24 4.80
N THR A 10 -7.20 -3.61 5.53
CA THR A 10 -8.15 -2.61 6.06
C THR A 10 -7.97 -2.32 7.56
N ARG A 11 -7.76 -1.03 7.84
CA ARG A 11 -7.92 -0.28 9.12
C ARG A 11 -6.80 -0.24 10.16
N GLY A 12 -5.74 -1.02 10.04
CA GLY A 12 -4.60 -0.89 10.96
C GLY A 12 -3.28 -1.47 10.46
N SER A 13 -3.23 -2.07 9.27
CA SER A 13 -2.08 -2.86 8.84
C SER A 13 -0.99 -2.09 8.10
N LEU A 14 -1.25 -0.88 7.59
CA LEU A 14 -0.27 -0.14 6.80
C LEU A 14 1.01 0.13 7.61
N HIS A 15 0.88 0.59 8.84
CA HIS A 15 2.04 0.81 9.70
C HIS A 15 2.75 -0.51 10.04
N HIS A 16 2.03 -1.61 10.20
CA HIS A 16 2.63 -2.94 10.39
C HIS A 16 3.41 -3.40 9.15
N VAL A 17 2.88 -3.20 7.95
CA VAL A 17 3.57 -3.50 6.69
C VAL A 17 4.82 -2.64 6.56
N LEU A 18 4.73 -1.35 6.83
CA LEU A 18 5.88 -0.43 6.78
C LEU A 18 6.96 -0.83 7.80
N VAL A 19 6.57 -1.13 9.04
CA VAL A 19 7.49 -1.60 10.08
C VAL A 19 8.11 -2.94 9.69
N LEU A 20 7.32 -3.87 9.16
CA LEU A 20 7.83 -5.17 8.70
C LEU A 20 8.81 -5.00 7.53
N SER A 21 8.49 -4.17 6.54
CA SER A 21 9.40 -3.86 5.42
C SER A 21 10.69 -3.22 5.92
N LEU A 22 10.62 -2.31 6.91
CA LEU A 22 11.79 -1.68 7.50
C LEU A 22 12.65 -2.70 8.27
N LEU A 23 12.03 -3.60 9.03
CA LEU A 23 12.71 -4.68 9.76
C LEU A 23 13.39 -5.65 8.79
N ILE A 24 12.70 -6.02 7.71
CA ILE A 24 13.29 -6.88 6.68
C ILE A 24 14.47 -6.18 6.00
N LEU A 25 14.33 -4.90 5.67
CA LEU A 25 15.42 -4.13 5.09
C LEU A 25 16.64 -4.07 6.02
N ALA A 26 16.43 -3.84 7.33
CA ALA A 26 17.49 -3.89 8.32
C ALA A 26 18.15 -5.27 8.40
N GLY A 27 17.34 -6.34 8.38
CA GLY A 27 17.84 -7.72 8.31
C GLY A 27 18.66 -8.00 7.04
N CYS A 28 18.23 -7.48 5.89
CA CYS A 28 18.98 -7.55 4.64
C CYS A 28 20.30 -6.78 4.71
N GLY A 29 20.33 -5.63 5.39
CA GLY A 29 21.55 -4.86 5.63
C GLY A 29 22.57 -5.61 6.46
N VAL A 30 22.13 -6.27 7.53
CA VAL A 30 22.97 -7.17 8.34
C VAL A 30 23.45 -8.36 7.49
N GLY A 31 22.58 -8.92 6.65
CA GLY A 31 22.93 -9.99 5.71
C GLY A 31 24.05 -9.56 4.76
N PHE A 32 23.93 -8.41 4.10
CA PHE A 32 24.98 -7.91 3.22
C PHE A 32 26.28 -7.60 3.96
N TRP A 33 26.21 -7.02 5.16
CA TRP A 33 27.40 -6.79 5.99
C TRP A 33 28.16 -8.09 6.33
N LEU A 34 27.46 -9.20 6.53
CA LEU A 34 28.08 -10.51 6.79
C LEU A 34 28.59 -11.21 5.53
N LEU A 35 27.88 -11.07 4.41
CA LEU A 35 28.19 -11.79 3.16
C LEU A 35 29.14 -11.05 2.22
N GLU A 36 29.27 -9.73 2.34
CA GLU A 36 30.03 -8.89 1.44
C GLU A 36 31.25 -8.25 2.15
N PRO A 37 32.48 -8.70 1.85
CA PRO A 37 33.70 -8.17 2.48
C PRO A 37 33.94 -6.68 2.22
N ARG A 38 33.38 -6.12 1.14
CA ARG A 38 33.48 -4.69 0.82
C ARG A 38 32.55 -3.81 1.65
N ALA A 39 31.52 -4.38 2.28
CA ALA A 39 30.69 -3.67 3.25
C ALA A 39 31.42 -3.67 4.60
N VAL A 40 32.36 -2.74 4.78
CA VAL A 40 33.24 -2.72 5.96
C VAL A 40 32.45 -2.41 7.23
N THR A 41 31.46 -1.51 7.12
CA THR A 41 30.60 -1.11 8.24
C THR A 41 29.17 -1.62 8.07
N LEU A 42 28.43 -1.70 9.19
CA LEU A 42 27.00 -2.01 9.14
C LEU A 42 26.22 -0.99 8.28
N ALA A 43 26.66 0.27 8.28
CA ALA A 43 26.06 1.32 7.46
C ALA A 43 26.21 1.02 5.96
N ASP A 44 27.35 0.51 5.53
CA ASP A 44 27.60 0.09 4.14
C ASP A 44 26.68 -1.07 3.73
N GLY A 45 26.50 -2.05 4.62
CA GLY A 45 25.57 -3.15 4.40
C GLY A 45 24.11 -2.68 4.29
N LEU A 46 23.69 -1.78 5.18
CA LEU A 46 22.36 -1.18 5.17
C LEU A 46 22.12 -0.33 3.91
N TRP A 47 23.14 0.43 3.49
CA TRP A 47 23.13 1.21 2.26
C TRP A 47 23.01 0.32 1.02
N LEU A 48 23.79 -0.77 0.96
CA LEU A 48 23.70 -1.75 -0.12
C LEU A 48 22.31 -2.41 -0.16
N ALA A 49 21.75 -2.77 1.00
CA ALA A 49 20.39 -3.30 1.08
C ALA A 49 19.34 -2.30 0.58
N PHE A 50 19.43 -1.04 1.02
CA PHE A 50 18.50 0.02 0.63
C PHE A 50 18.55 0.29 -0.88
N THR A 51 19.73 0.53 -1.44
CA THR A 51 19.90 0.82 -2.87
C THR A 51 19.50 -0.35 -3.77
N THR A 52 19.71 -1.59 -3.30
CA THR A 52 19.30 -2.81 -4.00
C THR A 52 17.79 -3.02 -3.93
N ALA A 53 17.19 -2.91 -2.74
CA ALA A 53 15.74 -3.10 -2.55
C ALA A 53 14.93 -2.00 -3.24
N ALA A 54 15.44 -0.76 -3.26
CA ALA A 54 14.85 0.36 -3.99
C ALA A 54 15.10 0.29 -5.51
N THR A 55 15.84 -0.71 -6.00
CA THR A 55 16.21 -0.88 -7.41
C THR A 55 16.99 0.30 -8.01
N VAL A 56 17.65 1.11 -7.16
CA VAL A 56 18.45 2.27 -7.58
C VAL A 56 19.83 1.83 -8.07
N GLY A 57 20.53 1.04 -7.24
CA GLY A 57 21.82 0.43 -7.59
C GLY A 57 22.88 1.42 -8.08
N TYR A 58 23.29 2.38 -7.25
CA TYR A 58 24.31 3.37 -7.61
C TYR A 58 25.65 2.77 -8.06
N GLY A 59 25.97 1.57 -7.59
CA GLY A 59 27.17 0.83 -8.01
C GLY A 59 28.45 1.22 -7.28
N ASP A 60 28.35 2.05 -6.25
CA ASP A 60 29.42 2.41 -5.33
C ASP A 60 29.83 1.22 -4.45
N ILE A 61 28.85 0.47 -3.94
CA ILE A 61 29.02 -0.81 -3.26
C ILE A 61 28.21 -1.85 -4.02
N VAL A 62 28.82 -2.99 -4.32
CA VAL A 62 28.19 -4.08 -5.08
C VAL A 62 28.54 -5.43 -4.48
N PRO A 63 27.63 -6.41 -4.53
CA PRO A 63 27.93 -7.77 -4.11
C PRO A 63 28.98 -8.40 -5.02
N THR A 64 30.16 -8.70 -4.47
CA THR A 64 31.28 -9.33 -5.18
C THR A 64 31.29 -10.85 -4.98
N THR A 65 30.88 -11.33 -3.80
CA THR A 65 30.89 -12.77 -3.49
C THR A 65 29.72 -13.50 -4.15
N PRO A 66 29.87 -14.79 -4.53
CA PRO A 66 28.77 -15.58 -5.08
C PRO A 66 27.55 -15.64 -4.15
N ALA A 67 27.79 -15.76 -2.85
CA ALA A 67 26.74 -15.78 -1.84
C ALA A 67 25.99 -14.44 -1.75
N ALA A 68 26.71 -13.31 -1.74
CA ALA A 68 26.09 -11.97 -1.73
C ALA A 68 25.30 -11.70 -3.01
N LYS A 69 25.74 -12.22 -4.17
CA LYS A 69 25.01 -12.08 -5.44
C LYS A 69 23.70 -12.86 -5.43
N ILE A 70 23.71 -14.12 -4.97
CA ILE A 70 22.49 -14.91 -4.82
C ILE A 70 21.54 -14.22 -3.83
N PHE A 71 22.08 -13.74 -2.71
CA PHE A 71 21.31 -12.99 -1.72
C PHE A 71 20.66 -11.72 -2.32
N ALA A 72 21.41 -10.96 -3.14
CA ALA A 72 20.90 -9.77 -3.79
C ALA A 72 19.69 -10.03 -4.69
N VAL A 73 19.63 -11.19 -5.38
CA VAL A 73 18.44 -11.57 -6.17
C VAL A 73 17.20 -11.63 -5.30
N PHE A 74 17.28 -12.23 -4.11
CA PHE A 74 16.15 -12.29 -3.18
C PHE A 74 15.79 -10.90 -2.63
N VAL A 75 16.79 -10.06 -2.35
CA VAL A 75 16.56 -8.68 -1.89
C VAL A 75 15.82 -7.86 -2.95
N VAL A 76 16.17 -7.99 -4.23
CA VAL A 76 15.46 -7.31 -5.33
C VAL A 76 13.99 -7.77 -5.40
N LEU A 77 13.73 -9.08 -5.32
CA LEU A 77 12.36 -9.60 -5.33
C LEU A 77 11.53 -9.07 -4.15
N LEU A 78 12.14 -9.01 -2.95
CA LEU A 78 11.49 -8.44 -1.77
C LEU A 78 11.24 -6.94 -1.90
N GLY A 79 12.22 -6.19 -2.39
CA GLY A 79 12.11 -4.75 -2.63
C GLY A 79 10.96 -4.44 -3.60
N TYR A 80 10.88 -5.20 -4.69
CA TYR A 80 9.79 -5.09 -5.67
C TYR A 80 8.41 -5.39 -5.05
N ALA A 81 8.31 -6.43 -4.22
CA ALA A 81 7.07 -6.76 -3.51
C ALA A 81 6.66 -5.63 -2.54
N ALA A 82 7.61 -5.07 -1.79
CA ALA A 82 7.36 -3.97 -0.88
C ALA A 82 6.90 -2.70 -1.61
N LEU A 83 7.58 -2.30 -2.69
CA LEU A 83 7.20 -1.15 -3.51
C LEU A 83 5.81 -1.32 -4.13
N SER A 84 5.50 -2.53 -4.63
CA SER A 84 4.20 -2.86 -5.18
C SER A 84 3.08 -2.72 -4.13
N LEU A 85 3.35 -3.16 -2.90
CA LEU A 85 2.37 -3.09 -1.81
C LEU A 85 2.12 -1.65 -1.36
N VAL A 86 3.17 -0.82 -1.27
CA VAL A 86 3.03 0.62 -1.01
C VAL A 86 2.19 1.29 -2.10
N THR A 87 2.46 0.96 -3.36
CA THR A 87 1.71 1.48 -4.51
C THR A 87 0.24 1.07 -4.45
N ALA A 88 -0.03 -0.21 -4.16
CA ALA A 88 -1.39 -0.72 -3.99
C ALA A 88 -2.12 -0.07 -2.82
N ALA A 89 -1.44 0.21 -1.70
CA ALA A 89 -2.02 0.90 -0.55
C ALA A 89 -2.43 2.34 -0.89
N ILE A 90 -1.58 3.08 -1.61
CA ILE A 90 -1.90 4.44 -2.09
C ILE A 90 -3.10 4.39 -3.02
N ALA A 91 -3.10 3.48 -3.99
CA ALA A 91 -4.23 3.30 -4.91
C ALA A 91 -5.53 2.96 -4.18
N ALA A 92 -5.48 2.10 -3.15
CA ALA A 92 -6.65 1.74 -2.36
C ALA A 92 -7.23 2.95 -1.60
N VAL A 93 -6.39 3.84 -1.08
CA VAL A 93 -6.84 5.09 -0.43
C VAL A 93 -7.57 5.99 -1.43
N TRP A 94 -7.04 6.12 -2.66
CA TRP A 94 -7.69 6.91 -3.71
C TRP A 94 -9.02 6.31 -4.13
N VAL A 95 -9.08 4.99 -4.35
CA VAL A 95 -10.31 4.30 -4.71
C VAL A 95 -11.36 4.42 -3.60
N GLU A 96 -10.98 4.22 -2.33
CA GLU A 96 -11.90 4.36 -1.19
C GLU A 96 -12.45 5.80 -1.09
N SER A 97 -11.61 6.82 -1.36
CA SER A 97 -12.07 8.21 -1.36
C SER A 97 -13.09 8.49 -2.47
N ALA A 98 -12.88 7.93 -3.66
CA ALA A 98 -13.79 8.07 -4.79
C ALA A 98 -15.12 7.31 -4.55
N GLU A 99 -15.07 6.09 -4.04
CA GLU A 99 -16.27 5.30 -3.70
C GLU A 99 -17.15 6.03 -2.66
N ARG A 100 -16.53 6.63 -1.63
CA ARG A 100 -17.25 7.40 -0.59
C ARG A 100 -17.88 8.70 -1.11
N GLU A 101 -17.31 9.29 -2.16
CA GLU A 101 -17.89 10.47 -2.81
C GLU A 101 -19.15 10.09 -3.58
N VAL A 102 -19.07 9.04 -4.40
CA VAL A 102 -20.21 8.49 -5.15
C VAL A 102 -21.33 8.01 -4.20
N GLU A 103 -20.99 7.27 -3.13
CA GLU A 103 -21.98 6.82 -2.14
C GLU A 103 -22.72 8.01 -1.50
N ARG A 104 -22.01 9.08 -1.17
CA ARG A 104 -22.64 10.30 -0.63
C ARG A 104 -23.54 10.99 -1.64
N GLU A 105 -23.16 11.05 -2.91
CA GLU A 105 -23.98 11.65 -3.96
C GLU A 105 -25.30 10.87 -4.15
N ILE A 106 -25.21 9.55 -4.28
CA ILE A 106 -26.37 8.65 -4.39
C ILE A 106 -27.30 8.80 -3.18
N LEU A 107 -26.75 8.85 -1.96
CA LEU A 107 -27.54 9.03 -0.74
C LEU A 107 -28.25 10.39 -0.68
N HIS A 108 -27.60 11.47 -1.16
CA HIS A 108 -28.23 12.78 -1.24
C HIS A 108 -29.38 12.82 -2.25
N GLU A 109 -29.19 12.20 -3.42
CA GLU A 109 -30.21 12.14 -4.47
C GLU A 109 -31.44 11.33 -4.00
N LEU A 110 -31.22 10.16 -3.40
CA LEU A 110 -32.30 9.35 -2.80
C LEU A 110 -33.08 10.13 -1.74
N HIS A 111 -32.40 10.86 -0.85
CA HIS A 111 -33.08 11.67 0.16
C HIS A 111 -33.90 12.81 -0.47
N ALA A 112 -33.39 13.44 -1.54
CA ALA A 112 -34.12 14.47 -2.26
C ALA A 112 -35.39 13.92 -2.94
N GLU A 113 -35.28 12.74 -3.56
CA GLU A 113 -36.39 12.07 -4.23
C GLU A 113 -37.47 11.60 -3.25
N VAL A 114 -37.08 11.00 -2.11
CA VAL A 114 -38.02 10.63 -1.04
C VAL A 114 -38.76 11.86 -0.50
N LYS A 115 -38.06 12.98 -0.31
CA LYS A 115 -38.69 14.23 0.16
C LYS A 115 -39.68 14.77 -0.86
N ARG A 116 -39.36 14.70 -2.16
CA ARG A 116 -40.23 15.12 -3.26
C ARG A 116 -41.49 14.27 -3.34
N LEU A 117 -41.35 12.94 -3.37
CA LEU A 117 -42.49 12.01 -3.41
C LEU A 117 -43.41 12.19 -2.20
N ARG A 118 -42.85 12.43 -1.01
CA ARG A 118 -43.64 12.70 0.20
C ARG A 118 -44.43 14.01 0.08
N ALA A 119 -43.86 15.05 -0.52
CA ALA A 119 -44.55 16.32 -0.75
C ALA A 119 -45.71 16.14 -1.75
N ASP A 120 -45.49 15.45 -2.87
CA ASP A 120 -46.52 15.20 -3.88
C ASP A 120 -47.71 14.41 -3.31
N LEU A 121 -47.43 13.40 -2.46
CA LEU A 121 -48.47 12.64 -1.76
C LEU A 121 -49.28 13.50 -0.76
N GLN A 122 -48.66 14.50 -0.13
CA GLN A 122 -49.38 15.42 0.77
C GLN A 122 -50.33 16.31 -0.04
N THR A 123 -49.87 16.86 -1.16
CA THR A 123 -50.69 17.69 -2.06
C THR A 123 -51.93 16.92 -2.56
N LEU A 124 -51.74 15.71 -3.07
CA LEU A 124 -52.85 14.86 -3.54
C LEU A 124 -53.82 14.47 -2.43
N ARG A 125 -53.35 14.38 -1.18
CA ARG A 125 -54.19 14.06 -0.03
C ARG A 125 -55.04 15.25 0.41
N ASP A 126 -54.51 16.46 0.28
CA ASP A 126 -55.25 17.69 0.58
C ASP A 126 -56.31 17.96 -0.51
N GLU A 127 -55.99 17.76 -1.79
CA GLU A 127 -56.96 17.89 -2.90
C GLU A 127 -58.18 16.95 -2.78
N ARG A 128 -58.01 15.77 -2.19
CA ARG A 128 -59.11 14.81 -1.99
C ARG A 128 -59.93 15.07 -0.71
N ARG A 129 -59.47 15.98 0.16
CA ARG A 129 -60.12 16.29 1.43
C ARG A 129 -61.12 17.45 1.30
N ASP A 130 -60.98 18.27 0.27
CA ASP A 130 -61.94 19.29 -0.16
C ASP A 130 -62.99 18.71 -1.13
#